data_AF-A0AAN4ZS90-F1
#
_entry.id   AF-A0AAN4ZS90-F1
#
_cell.length_a   1.000
_cell.length_b   1.000
_cell.length_c   1.000
_cell.angle_alpha   90.00
_cell.angle_beta   90.00
_cell.angle_gamma   90.00
#
_symmetry.space_group_name_H-M   'P 1'
#
loop_
_entity.id
_entity.type
_entity.pdbx_description
1 polymer ?
#
loop_
_entity_poly.entity_id
_entity_poly.type
_entity_poly.pdbx_seq_one_letter_code
_entity_poly.pdbx_strand_id
1 'polypeptide(L)'
;ISMLVWKSAYSGLSSEPGPLRSKLESELGSALDIDFRTAYLLAIRFKVKESLMKYIIITLFALFLYTVYFCIQIYCAVTINGKIKEATFSANLKKKHMKALQILILQTLNPFIVIYVPFMIIFIASLLGVDWHFPEKIADVLIHFYPVSNAIIILTMTDEYKKLLLKR
;
A
#
# COMPACT_ATOMS: atom_id res chain seq x y z
N ILE A 1 18.89 10.91 3.87
CA ILE A 1 19.13 10.32 5.20
C ILE A 1 18.03 9.29 5.43
N SER A 2 18.39 8.01 5.40
CA SER A 2 17.48 6.89 5.18
C SER A 2 16.54 6.64 6.35
N MET A 3 15.34 6.13 6.05
CA MET A 3 14.28 5.74 7.00
C MET A 3 14.75 4.79 8.13
N LEU A 4 15.86 4.09 7.90
CA LEU A 4 16.56 3.25 8.88
C LEU A 4 17.22 4.05 10.00
N VAL A 5 17.78 5.23 9.71
CA VAL A 5 18.35 6.15 10.71
C VAL A 5 17.26 6.65 11.65
N TRP A 6 16.08 6.94 11.11
CA TRP A 6 14.91 7.35 11.91
C TRP A 6 14.36 6.23 12.79
N LYS A 7 14.29 4.98 12.29
CA LYS A 7 13.90 3.82 13.10
C LYS A 7 14.88 3.53 14.23
N SER A 8 16.19 3.64 13.97
CA SER A 8 17.24 3.45 14.98
C SER A 8 17.25 4.55 16.04
N ALA A 9 16.97 5.80 15.65
CA ALA A 9 16.82 6.90 16.59
C ALA A 9 15.56 6.74 17.45
N TYR A 10 14.45 6.28 16.86
CA TYR A 10 13.20 6.00 17.56
C TYR A 10 13.32 4.84 18.56
N SER A 11 14.04 3.76 18.20
CA SER A 11 14.26 2.64 19.12
C SER A 11 15.11 3.04 20.33
N GLY A 12 16.12 3.91 20.14
CA GLY A 12 16.90 4.49 21.23
C GLY A 12 16.12 5.48 22.10
N LEU A 13 15.17 6.22 21.52
CA LEU A 13 14.27 7.13 22.25
C LEU A 13 13.23 6.39 23.11
N SER A 14 12.87 5.16 22.76
CA SER A 14 11.86 4.38 23.48
C SER A 14 12.36 3.84 24.83
N SER A 15 13.67 3.86 25.07
CA SER A 15 14.33 3.28 26.25
C SER A 15 14.70 4.27 27.36
N GLU A 16 14.55 5.59 27.17
CA GLU A 16 14.93 6.60 28.18
C GLU A 16 13.76 7.12 29.04
N PRO A 17 14.02 7.55 30.30
CA PRO A 17 12.98 7.90 31.26
C PRO A 17 12.22 9.18 30.87
N GLY A 18 10.96 9.24 31.31
CA GLY A 18 9.92 10.19 30.88
C GLY A 18 10.22 11.71 30.83
N PRO A 19 11.07 12.33 31.66
CA PRO A 19 11.20 13.80 31.65
C PRO A 19 12.04 14.37 30.50
N LEU A 20 13.03 13.63 29.99
CA LEU A 20 13.84 14.08 28.85
C LEU A 20 13.05 13.98 27.54
N ARG A 21 12.25 12.91 27.43
CA ARG A 21 11.35 12.66 26.31
C ARG A 21 10.29 13.75 26.18
N SER A 22 9.62 14.14 27.27
CA SER A 22 8.59 15.20 27.22
C SER A 22 9.16 16.56 26.82
N LYS A 23 10.40 16.86 27.23
CA LYS A 23 11.06 18.14 26.92
C LYS A 23 11.55 18.18 25.47
N LEU A 24 12.04 17.05 24.95
CA LEU A 24 12.42 16.95 23.55
C LEU A 24 11.19 16.95 22.63
N GLU A 25 10.10 16.30 23.04
CA GLU A 25 8.80 16.32 22.34
C GLU A 25 8.22 17.75 22.27
N SER A 26 8.35 18.56 23.34
CA SER A 26 7.87 19.95 23.32
C SER A 26 8.74 20.87 22.46
N GLU A 27 10.06 20.73 22.53
CA GLU A 27 11.00 21.55 21.74
C GLU A 27 10.88 21.22 20.24
N LEU A 28 10.91 19.94 19.89
CA LEU A 28 10.79 19.50 18.49
C LEU A 28 9.38 19.72 17.95
N GLY A 29 8.34 19.55 18.79
CA GLY A 29 6.95 19.80 18.43
C GLY A 29 6.67 21.28 18.16
N SER A 30 7.29 22.19 18.92
CA SER A 30 7.19 23.62 18.68
C SER A 30 7.98 24.09 17.45
N ALA A 31 9.12 23.46 17.16
CA ALA A 31 9.96 23.78 16.01
C ALA A 31 9.41 23.27 14.67
N LEU A 32 8.66 22.16 14.67
CA LEU A 32 8.06 21.57 13.47
C LEU A 32 6.53 21.72 13.36
N ASP A 33 5.84 22.20 14.39
CA ASP A 33 4.37 22.21 14.50
C ASP A 33 3.73 20.81 14.32
N ILE A 34 4.41 19.76 14.79
CA ILE A 34 3.98 18.35 14.66
C ILE A 34 3.95 17.69 16.04
N ASP A 35 2.81 17.12 16.42
CA ASP A 35 2.66 16.36 17.67
C ASP A 35 3.19 14.92 17.52
N PHE A 36 4.41 14.68 18.01
CA PHE A 36 5.13 13.40 17.92
C PHE A 36 4.47 12.24 18.68
N ARG A 37 3.56 12.53 19.61
CA ARG A 37 2.79 11.50 20.35
C ARG A 37 1.79 10.78 19.45
N THR A 38 1.53 11.37 18.28
CA THR A 38 0.64 10.91 17.22
C THR A 38 1.44 10.61 15.96
N ALA A 39 2.58 9.92 16.10
CA ALA A 39 3.29 9.31 14.97
C ALA A 39 2.51 8.08 14.47
N TYR A 40 1.33 8.31 13.92
CA TYR A 40 0.70 7.38 13.01
C TYR A 40 1.47 7.45 11.70
N LEU A 41 1.67 6.32 11.03
CA LEU A 41 2.11 6.33 9.64
C LEU A 41 1.11 7.06 8.70
N LEU A 42 0.01 7.59 9.27
CA LEU A 42 -1.04 8.43 8.72
C LEU A 42 -1.23 9.77 9.50
N ALA A 43 -0.22 10.21 10.26
CA ALA A 43 -0.19 11.34 11.19
C ALA A 43 -1.03 12.58 10.82
N ILE A 44 -2.36 12.59 11.01
CA ILE A 44 -3.08 13.85 10.96
C ILE A 44 -4.34 13.94 11.83
N ARG A 45 -4.16 14.58 12.99
CA ARG A 45 -5.24 15.27 13.69
C ARG A 45 -5.28 16.72 13.21
N PHE A 46 -6.26 17.07 12.39
CA PHE A 46 -6.36 18.43 11.87
C PHE A 46 -7.15 19.34 12.81
N LYS A 47 -6.48 20.39 13.30
CA LYS A 47 -7.12 21.67 13.52
C LYS A 47 -6.73 22.58 12.34
N VAL A 48 -7.68 23.41 11.89
CA VAL A 48 -7.57 24.43 10.82
C VAL A 48 -8.08 24.00 9.44
N LYS A 49 -9.22 24.61 9.07
CA LYS A 49 -10.04 24.47 7.84
C LYS A 49 -9.26 24.63 6.53
N GLU A 50 -8.13 25.36 6.55
CA GLU A 50 -7.26 25.60 5.39
C GLU A 50 -6.46 24.36 4.95
N SER A 51 -6.19 23.45 5.89
CA SER A 51 -5.44 22.21 5.61
C SER A 51 -6.28 21.23 4.78
N LEU A 52 -7.58 21.13 5.08
CA LEU A 52 -8.52 20.17 4.47
C LEU A 52 -8.58 20.24 2.93
N MET A 53 -8.58 21.46 2.36
CA MET A 53 -8.66 21.65 0.90
C MET A 53 -7.46 21.02 0.16
N LYS A 54 -6.26 21.10 0.73
CA LYS A 54 -5.05 20.51 0.14
C LYS A 54 -5.15 18.98 0.10
N TYR A 55 -5.70 18.35 1.14
CA TYR A 55 -5.91 16.90 1.18
C TYR A 55 -6.97 16.43 0.20
N ILE A 56 -8.07 17.18 0.08
CA ILE A 56 -9.09 16.87 -0.92
C ILE A 56 -8.47 16.91 -2.31
N ILE A 57 -7.67 17.93 -2.62
CA ILE A 57 -6.97 18.05 -3.92
C ILE A 57 -6.00 16.86 -4.14
N ILE A 58 -5.15 16.54 -3.15
CA ILE A 58 -4.20 15.42 -3.26
C ILE A 58 -4.94 14.09 -3.44
N THR A 59 -6.02 13.87 -2.69
CA THR A 59 -6.82 12.64 -2.76
C THR A 59 -7.49 12.53 -4.13
N LEU A 60 -8.10 13.60 -4.63
CA LEU A 60 -8.71 13.62 -5.96
C LEU A 60 -7.67 13.38 -7.05
N PHE A 61 -6.48 13.96 -6.93
CA PHE A 61 -5.38 13.71 -7.86
C PHE A 61 -4.91 12.25 -7.82
N ALA A 62 -4.79 11.65 -6.62
CA ALA A 62 -4.47 10.25 -6.47
C ALA A 62 -5.55 9.33 -7.09
N LEU A 63 -6.83 9.63 -6.89
CA LEU A 63 -7.94 8.91 -7.50
C LEU A 63 -7.93 9.02 -9.04
N PHE A 64 -7.59 10.19 -9.57
CA PHE A 64 -7.43 10.40 -11.02
C PHE A 64 -6.30 9.53 -11.59
N LEU A 65 -5.10 9.61 -11.02
CA LEU A 65 -3.97 8.77 -11.45
C LEU A 65 -4.30 7.29 -11.38
N TYR A 66 -5.02 6.89 -10.34
CA TYR A 66 -5.44 5.52 -10.15
C TYR A 66 -6.44 5.04 -11.21
N THR A 67 -7.39 5.91 -11.58
CA THR A 67 -8.33 5.63 -12.65
C THR A 67 -7.60 5.45 -13.99
N VAL A 68 -6.64 6.32 -14.29
CA VAL A 68 -5.81 6.21 -15.50
C VAL A 68 -5.02 4.90 -15.49
N TYR A 69 -4.39 4.56 -14.36
CA TYR A 69 -3.66 3.29 -14.21
C TYR A 69 -4.56 2.08 -14.47
N PHE A 70 -5.77 2.06 -13.89
CA PHE A 70 -6.72 0.96 -14.08
C PHE A 70 -7.20 0.84 -15.53
N CYS A 71 -7.45 1.97 -16.22
CA CYS A 71 -7.79 1.98 -17.63
C CYS A 71 -6.67 1.39 -18.51
N ILE A 72 -5.41 1.75 -18.24
CA ILE A 72 -4.25 1.21 -18.95
C ILE A 72 -4.17 -0.31 -18.74
N GLN A 73 -4.38 -0.80 -17.51
CA GLN A 73 -4.37 -2.23 -17.20
C GLN A 73 -5.45 -3.00 -17.97
N ILE A 74 -6.68 -2.48 -18.03
CA ILE A 74 -7.76 -3.09 -18.82
C ILE A 74 -7.38 -3.12 -20.30
N TYR A 75 -6.89 -1.99 -20.83
CA TYR A 75 -6.48 -1.91 -22.23
C TYR A 75 -5.42 -2.97 -22.56
N CYS A 76 -4.35 -3.03 -21.76
CA CYS A 76 -3.30 -4.03 -21.92
C CYS A 76 -3.85 -5.46 -21.82
N ALA A 77 -4.72 -5.75 -20.86
CA ALA A 77 -5.31 -7.07 -20.69
C ALA A 77 -6.14 -7.50 -21.91
N VAL A 78 -6.97 -6.58 -22.45
CA VAL A 78 -7.79 -6.84 -23.65
C VAL A 78 -6.90 -7.04 -24.87
N THR A 79 -5.91 -6.17 -25.09
CA THR A 79 -4.96 -6.29 -26.21
C THR A 79 -4.18 -7.59 -26.17
N ILE A 80 -3.67 -7.99 -25.00
CA ILE A 80 -2.93 -9.24 -24.83
C ILE A 80 -3.84 -10.44 -25.08
N ASN A 81 -5.07 -10.44 -24.56
CA ASN A 81 -6.03 -11.50 -24.78
C ASN A 81 -6.38 -11.66 -26.27
N GLY A 82 -6.55 -10.55 -27.00
CA GLY A 82 -6.74 -10.55 -28.46
C GLY A 82 -5.55 -11.17 -29.20
N LYS A 83 -4.32 -10.70 -28.90
CA LYS A 83 -3.10 -11.22 -29.51
C LYS A 83 -2.87 -12.70 -29.24
N ILE A 84 -3.18 -13.19 -28.04
CA ILE A 84 -3.07 -14.63 -27.72
C ILE A 84 -4.09 -15.47 -28.49
N LYS A 85 -5.28 -14.91 -28.78
CA LYS A 85 -6.31 -15.61 -29.56
C LYS A 85 -5.90 -15.75 -31.02
N GLU A 86 -5.35 -14.68 -31.60
CA GLU A 86 -4.93 -14.60 -33.02
C GLU A 86 -3.58 -15.27 -33.29
N ALA A 87 -2.70 -15.36 -32.29
CA ALA A 87 -1.39 -15.96 -32.47
C ALA A 87 -1.46 -17.47 -32.74
N THR A 88 -0.70 -17.90 -33.73
CA THR A 88 -0.48 -19.32 -34.08
C THR A 88 0.49 -19.98 -33.10
N PHE A 89 0.09 -20.05 -31.83
CA PHE A 89 0.85 -20.76 -30.80
C PHE A 89 0.43 -22.22 -30.68
N SER A 90 1.38 -23.06 -30.25
CA SER A 90 1.03 -24.40 -29.78
C SER A 90 0.08 -24.32 -28.58
N ALA A 91 -0.80 -25.32 -28.41
CA ALA A 91 -1.80 -25.33 -27.34
C ALA A 91 -1.17 -25.14 -25.94
N ASN A 92 0.02 -25.72 -25.72
CA ASN A 92 0.77 -25.58 -24.46
C ASN A 92 1.29 -24.15 -24.24
N LEU A 93 1.80 -23.51 -25.29
CA LEU A 93 2.32 -22.13 -25.20
C LEU A 93 1.18 -21.13 -24.98
N LYS A 94 0.05 -21.32 -25.67
CA LYS A 94 -1.18 -20.52 -25.47
C LYS A 94 -1.69 -20.62 -24.03
N LYS A 95 -1.69 -21.83 -23.45
CA LYS A 95 -2.07 -22.06 -22.05
C LYS A 95 -1.13 -21.35 -21.08
N LYS A 96 0.19 -21.34 -21.33
CA LYS A 96 1.16 -20.61 -20.51
C LYS A 96 0.93 -19.09 -20.55
N HIS A 97 0.72 -18.51 -21.73
CA HIS A 97 0.44 -17.08 -21.86
C HIS A 97 -0.87 -16.66 -21.19
N MET A 98 -1.94 -17.46 -21.31
CA MET A 98 -3.19 -17.21 -20.61
C MET A 98 -3.03 -17.25 -19.09
N LYS A 99 -2.27 -18.21 -18.56
CA LYS A 99 -1.95 -18.26 -17.12
C LYS A 99 -1.14 -17.05 -16.68
N ALA A 100 -0.15 -16.63 -17.45
CA ALA A 100 0.62 -15.42 -17.15
C ALA A 100 -0.28 -14.18 -17.09
N LEU A 101 -1.23 -14.04 -18.01
CA LEU A 101 -2.22 -12.96 -17.99
C LEU A 101 -3.11 -13.03 -16.74
N GLN A 102 -3.57 -14.22 -16.33
CA GLN A 102 -4.34 -14.39 -15.10
C GLN A 102 -3.55 -13.98 -13.85
N ILE A 103 -2.26 -14.33 -13.79
CA ILE A 103 -1.36 -13.92 -12.71
C ILE A 103 -1.27 -12.40 -12.67
N LEU A 104 -0.99 -11.75 -13.80
CA LEU A 104 -0.89 -10.29 -13.89
C LEU A 104 -2.17 -9.60 -13.42
N ILE A 105 -3.35 -10.11 -13.80
CA ILE A 105 -4.63 -9.58 -13.33
C ILE A 105 -4.73 -9.71 -11.80
N LEU A 106 -4.39 -10.88 -11.25
CA LEU A 106 -4.49 -11.13 -9.81
C LEU A 106 -3.49 -10.27 -9.01
N GLN A 107 -2.28 -10.05 -9.53
CA GLN A 107 -1.29 -9.16 -8.95
C GLN A 107 -1.74 -7.70 -8.98
N THR A 108 -2.40 -7.27 -10.05
CA THR A 108 -2.96 -5.92 -10.17
C THR A 108 -4.14 -5.71 -9.21
N LEU A 109 -4.94 -6.76 -8.94
CA LEU A 109 -6.04 -6.70 -7.97
C LEU A 109 -5.59 -6.85 -6.50
N ASN A 110 -4.41 -7.42 -6.26
CA ASN A 110 -3.88 -7.62 -4.91
C ASN A 110 -3.71 -6.30 -4.10
N PRO A 111 -3.05 -5.24 -4.61
CA PRO A 111 -2.94 -4.00 -3.84
C PRO A 111 -4.29 -3.31 -3.67
N PHE A 112 -5.24 -3.48 -4.61
CA PHE A 112 -6.62 -2.99 -4.48
C PHE A 112 -7.26 -3.47 -3.17
N ILE A 113 -7.15 -4.77 -2.91
CA ILE A 113 -7.79 -5.40 -1.74
C ILE A 113 -6.97 -5.13 -0.47
N VAL A 114 -5.64 -5.31 -0.55
CA VAL A 114 -4.77 -5.30 0.62
C VAL A 114 -4.44 -3.87 1.09
N ILE A 115 -4.34 -2.91 0.17
CA ILE A 115 -3.87 -1.55 0.48
C ILE A 115 -5.00 -0.54 0.29
N TYR A 116 -5.67 -0.50 -0.87
CA TYR A 116 -6.59 0.61 -1.17
C TYR A 116 -7.85 0.58 -0.31
N VAL A 117 -8.46 -0.59 -0.09
CA VAL A 117 -9.64 -0.71 0.77
C VAL A 117 -9.39 -0.18 2.20
N PRO A 118 -8.35 -0.63 2.94
CA PRO A 118 -8.10 -0.12 4.29
C PRO A 118 -7.74 1.37 4.30
N PHE A 119 -7.02 1.88 3.29
CA PHE A 119 -6.75 3.32 3.18
C PHE A 119 -8.02 4.15 2.97
N MET A 120 -8.94 3.68 2.11
CA MET A 120 -10.21 4.38 1.89
C MET A 120 -11.07 4.41 3.15
N ILE A 121 -11.07 3.33 3.94
CA ILE A 121 -11.76 3.30 5.24
C ILE A 121 -11.19 4.33 6.21
N ILE A 122 -9.85 4.40 6.32
CA ILE A 122 -9.18 5.38 7.19
C ILE A 122 -9.46 6.80 6.72
N PHE A 123 -9.42 7.03 5.40
CA PHE A 123 -9.71 8.34 4.82
C PHE A 123 -11.14 8.80 5.12
N ILE A 124 -12.14 7.92 4.93
CA ILE A 124 -13.54 8.22 5.26
C ILE A 124 -13.70 8.46 6.76
N ALA A 125 -13.07 7.64 7.62
CA ALA A 125 -13.10 7.83 9.07
C ALA A 125 -12.51 9.20 9.48
N SER A 126 -11.40 9.61 8.85
CA SER A 126 -10.78 10.92 9.04
C SER A 126 -11.69 12.06 8.62
N LEU A 127 -12.41 11.93 7.49
CA LEU A 127 -13.41 12.92 7.05
C LEU A 127 -14.60 13.04 8.00
N LEU A 128 -15.00 11.94 8.64
CA LEU A 128 -16.07 11.91 9.64
C LEU A 128 -15.60 12.37 11.04
N GLY A 129 -14.31 12.70 11.20
CA GLY A 129 -13.72 13.10 12.48
C GLY A 129 -13.66 11.96 13.51
N VAL A 130 -13.65 10.71 13.05
CA VAL A 130 -13.63 9.52 13.90
C VAL A 130 -12.17 9.09 14.12
N ASP A 131 -11.69 9.21 15.36
CA ASP A 131 -10.33 8.78 15.73
C ASP A 131 -10.25 7.24 15.85
N TRP A 132 -9.76 6.58 14.80
CA TRP A 132 -9.66 5.12 14.70
C TRP A 132 -8.22 4.62 14.77
N HIS A 133 -7.69 4.55 16.00
CA HIS A 133 -6.32 4.09 16.28
C HIS A 133 -6.02 2.63 15.89
N PHE A 134 -7.04 1.78 15.72
CA PHE A 134 -6.90 0.35 15.43
C PHE A 134 -6.79 0.04 13.92
N PRO A 135 -7.68 0.54 13.05
CA PRO A 135 -7.58 0.41 11.59
C PRO A 135 -6.27 0.93 10.99
N GLU A 136 -5.72 2.02 11.54
CA GLU A 136 -4.45 2.58 11.06
C GLU A 136 -3.28 1.60 11.24
N LYS A 137 -3.24 0.89 12.37
CA LYS A 137 -2.22 -0.14 12.63
C LYS A 137 -2.38 -1.34 11.70
N ILE A 138 -3.64 -1.72 11.41
CA ILE A 138 -3.93 -2.81 10.47
C ILE A 138 -3.48 -2.43 9.06
N ALA A 139 -3.80 -1.22 8.60
CA ALA A 139 -3.38 -0.74 7.30
C ALA A 139 -1.86 -0.75 7.15
N ASP A 140 -1.13 -0.31 8.18
CA ASP A 140 0.33 -0.34 8.16
C ASP A 140 0.89 -1.77 8.01
N VAL A 141 0.35 -2.73 8.76
CA VAL A 141 0.73 -4.15 8.61
C VAL A 141 0.41 -4.66 7.20
N LEU A 142 -0.74 -4.29 6.64
CA LEU A 142 -1.15 -4.73 5.30
C LEU A 142 -0.26 -4.16 4.19
N ILE A 143 0.24 -2.93 4.32
CA ILE A 143 1.22 -2.35 3.38
C ILE A 143 2.50 -3.19 3.36
N HIS A 144 3.00 -3.58 4.53
CA HIS A 144 4.19 -4.42 4.64
C HIS A 144 3.93 -5.87 4.20
N PHE A 145 2.69 -6.34 4.28
CA PHE A 145 2.29 -7.66 3.83
C PHE A 145 2.11 -7.77 2.31
N TYR A 146 1.83 -6.66 1.61
CA TYR A 146 1.58 -6.67 0.17
C TYR A 146 2.68 -7.33 -0.68
N PRO A 147 3.99 -7.07 -0.47
CA PRO A 147 5.05 -7.77 -1.20
C PRO A 147 5.00 -9.29 -0.99
N VAL A 148 4.68 -9.72 0.23
CA VAL A 148 4.55 -11.14 0.59
C VAL A 148 3.33 -11.75 -0.10
N SER A 149 2.17 -11.10 -0.07
CA SER A 149 0.98 -11.60 -0.75
C SER A 149 1.17 -11.67 -2.27
N ASN A 150 1.86 -10.69 -2.86
CA ASN A 150 2.20 -10.69 -4.28
C ASN A 150 3.14 -11.85 -4.64
N ALA A 151 4.14 -12.14 -3.81
CA ALA A 151 5.03 -13.29 -3.99
C ALA A 151 4.27 -14.62 -3.89
N ILE A 152 3.36 -14.76 -2.92
CA ILE A 152 2.51 -15.94 -2.76
C ILE A 152 1.66 -16.18 -4.01
N ILE A 153 1.08 -15.14 -4.61
CA ILE A 153 0.31 -15.25 -5.86
C ILE A 153 1.16 -15.87 -6.98
N ILE A 154 2.39 -15.40 -7.18
CA ILE A 154 3.29 -15.93 -8.22
C ILE A 154 3.61 -17.41 -7.96
N LEU A 155 4.02 -17.73 -6.73
CA LEU A 155 4.45 -19.07 -6.34
C LEU A 155 3.30 -20.09 -6.46
N THR A 156 2.08 -19.66 -6.09
CA THR A 156 0.88 -20.51 -6.10
C THR A 156 0.14 -20.54 -7.43
N MET A 157 0.48 -19.72 -8.42
CA MET A 157 -0.18 -19.76 -9.74
C MET A 157 0.73 -20.29 -10.86
N THR A 158 2.03 -20.34 -10.62
CA THR A 158 3.00 -20.84 -11.61
C THR A 158 3.30 -22.32 -11.39
N ASP A 159 2.95 -23.15 -12.38
CA ASP A 159 3.10 -24.61 -12.28
C ASP A 159 4.55 -25.07 -12.08
N GLU A 160 5.53 -24.31 -12.57
CA GLU A 160 6.95 -24.60 -12.44
C GLU A 160 7.40 -24.49 -10.97
N TYR A 161 6.99 -23.43 -10.27
CA TYR A 161 7.26 -23.26 -8.84
C TYR A 161 6.48 -24.26 -7.99
N LYS A 162 5.22 -24.57 -8.34
CA LYS A 162 4.46 -25.64 -7.66
C LYS A 162 5.16 -26.99 -7.72
N LYS A 163 5.65 -27.38 -8.90
CA LYS A 163 6.34 -28.66 -9.07
C LYS A 163 7.66 -28.71 -8.33
N LEU A 164 8.34 -27.59 -8.16
CA LEU A 164 9.55 -27.48 -7.34
C LEU A 164 9.23 -27.56 -5.84
N LEU A 165 8.17 -26.91 -5.38
CA LEU A 165 7.76 -26.91 -3.96
C LEU A 165 7.07 -28.22 -3.52
N LEU A 166 6.34 -28.86 -4.43
CA LEU A 166 5.59 -30.12 -4.19
C LEU A 166 6.34 -31.36 -4.67
N LYS A 167 7.55 -31.23 -5.25
CA LYS A 167 8.51 -32.35 -5.35
C LYS A 167 9.06 -32.62 -3.96
N ARG A 168 8.24 -33.26 -3.15
CA ARG A 168 8.62 -34.05 -2.00
C ARG A 168 8.15 -35.47 -2.25
#